data_AF-A0A833XGA3-F1
#
_entry.id   AF-A0A833XGA3-F1
#
_cell.length_a   1.000
_cell.length_b   1.000
_cell.length_c   1.000
_cell.angle_alpha   90.00
_cell.angle_beta   90.00
_cell.angle_gamma   90.00
#
_symmetry.space_group_name_H-M   'P 1'
#
loop_
_entity.id
_entity.type
_entity.pdbx_description
1 polymer ?
#
loop_
_entity_poly.entity_id
_entity_poly.type
_entity_poly.pdbx_seq_one_letter_code
_entity_poly.pdbx_strand_id
1 'polypeptide(L)'
;QASDRFNINSQLEHLQAKYVGTGHADLNRFEWAVNIQRDSYASYVGHYPILAYFAIAENESIGREHYNFMQVLSNFLSFSLLDILFIPVFWIFSLYLYNDLRL
;
A
#
# COMPACT_ATOMS: atom_id res chain seq x y z
N GLN A 1 28.31 -23.84 -10.88
CA GLN A 1 27.34 -24.34 -9.87
C GLN A 1 27.04 -23.34 -8.76
N ALA A 2 28.03 -22.63 -8.19
CA ALA A 2 27.73 -21.52 -7.27
C ALA A 2 27.18 -20.27 -7.99
N SER A 3 27.68 -19.95 -9.20
CA SER A 3 27.18 -18.82 -10.00
C SER A 3 25.70 -18.94 -10.38
N ASP A 4 25.23 -20.16 -10.65
CA ASP A 4 23.84 -20.42 -11.01
C ASP A 4 22.89 -20.13 -9.85
N ARG A 5 23.34 -20.40 -8.62
CA ARG A 5 22.60 -20.11 -7.38
C ARG A 5 22.52 -18.61 -7.10
N PHE A 6 23.60 -17.87 -7.33
CA PHE A 6 23.61 -16.40 -7.22
C PHE A 6 22.71 -15.73 -8.27
N ASN A 7 22.68 -16.26 -9.49
CA ASN A 7 21.81 -15.76 -10.56
C ASN A 7 20.32 -16.00 -10.28
N ILE A 8 19.97 -17.13 -9.63
CA ILE A 8 18.58 -17.40 -9.21
C ILE A 8 18.15 -16.43 -8.11
N ASN A 9 19.00 -16.16 -7.12
CA ASN A 9 18.68 -15.26 -6.02
C ASN A 9 18.48 -13.80 -6.49
N SER A 10 19.32 -13.30 -7.40
CA SER A 10 19.18 -11.94 -7.94
C SER A 10 17.90 -11.77 -8.77
N GLN A 11 17.47 -12.81 -9.49
CA GLN A 11 16.20 -12.80 -10.22
C GLN A 11 14.99 -12.79 -9.28
N LEU A 12 15.05 -13.54 -8.18
CA LEU A 12 13.99 -13.55 -7.17
C LEU A 12 13.86 -12.21 -6.45
N GLU A 13 14.98 -11.59 -6.06
CA GLU A 13 15.00 -10.25 -5.47
C GLU A 13 14.45 -9.19 -6.45
N HIS A 14 14.77 -9.30 -7.74
CA HIS A 14 14.23 -8.41 -8.77
C HIS A 14 12.70 -8.54 -8.92
N LEU A 15 12.16 -9.76 -8.88
CA LEU A 15 10.72 -9.99 -8.93
C LEU A 15 10.02 -9.51 -7.66
N GLN A 16 10.64 -9.69 -6.48
CA GLN A 16 10.12 -9.22 -5.19
C GLN A 16 10.09 -7.69 -5.12
N ALA A 17 11.05 -7.00 -5.73
CA ALA A 17 11.03 -5.55 -5.85
C ALA A 17 9.90 -5.05 -6.78
N LYS A 18 9.48 -5.86 -7.76
CA LYS A 18 8.43 -5.50 -8.72
C LYS A 18 7.02 -5.72 -8.16
N TYR A 19 6.83 -6.75 -7.35
CA TYR A 19 5.52 -7.12 -6.81
C TYR A 19 5.53 -7.00 -5.29
N VAL A 20 4.96 -5.91 -4.79
CA VAL A 20 4.85 -5.69 -3.35
C VAL A 20 4.00 -6.79 -2.72
N GLY A 21 4.51 -7.43 -1.66
CA GLY A 21 3.82 -8.51 -0.95
C GLY A 21 4.23 -9.93 -1.33
N THR A 22 5.16 -10.13 -2.28
CA THR A 22 5.72 -11.47 -2.53
C THR A 22 6.53 -11.96 -1.32
N GLY A 23 6.13 -13.09 -0.74
CA GLY A 23 6.78 -13.62 0.46
C GLY A 23 8.13 -14.28 0.21
N HIS A 24 8.92 -14.43 1.28
CA HIS A 24 10.17 -15.18 1.31
C HIS A 24 10.20 -16.13 2.52
N ALA A 25 11.15 -17.07 2.55
CA ALA A 25 11.21 -18.12 3.58
C ALA A 25 11.35 -17.58 5.02
N ASP A 26 11.97 -16.40 5.18
CA ASP A 26 12.20 -15.74 6.46
C ASP A 26 11.14 -14.67 6.81
N LEU A 27 10.02 -14.65 6.08
CA LEU A 27 8.99 -13.62 6.26
C LEU A 27 8.25 -13.81 7.59
N ASN A 28 8.13 -12.74 8.37
CA ASN A 28 7.50 -12.80 9.68
C ASN A 28 5.97 -12.90 9.56
N ARG A 29 5.31 -13.64 10.45
CA ARG A 29 3.85 -13.80 10.47
C ARG A 29 3.11 -12.46 10.50
N PHE A 30 3.67 -11.46 11.17
CA PHE A 30 3.10 -10.11 11.24
C PHE A 30 3.16 -9.39 9.89
N GLU A 31 4.29 -9.44 9.19
CA GLU A 31 4.44 -8.83 7.86
C GLU A 31 3.52 -9.51 6.84
N TRP A 32 3.35 -10.83 6.96
CA TRP A 32 2.40 -11.56 6.14
C TRP A 32 0.96 -11.09 6.37
N ALA A 33 0.55 -11.01 7.64
CA ALA A 33 -0.79 -10.59 8.01
C ALA A 33 -1.10 -9.17 7.51
N VAL A 34 -0.14 -8.25 7.61
CA VAL A 34 -0.27 -6.88 7.09
C VAL A 34 -0.42 -6.86 5.56
N ASN A 35 0.34 -7.68 4.84
CA ASN A 35 0.19 -7.80 3.39
C ASN A 35 -1.20 -8.30 2.99
N ILE A 36 -1.71 -9.33 3.68
CA ILE A 36 -3.07 -9.85 3.45
C ILE A 36 -4.13 -8.79 3.75
N GLN A 37 -3.97 -8.07 4.86
CA GLN A 37 -4.89 -7.00 5.25
C GLN A 37 -4.91 -5.88 4.21
N ARG A 38 -3.75 -5.42 3.74
CA ARG A 38 -3.61 -4.41 2.69
C ARG A 38 -4.34 -4.81 1.40
N ASP A 39 -4.12 -6.04 0.93
CA ASP A 39 -4.75 -6.54 -0.31
C ASP A 39 -6.27 -6.70 -0.16
N SER A 40 -6.74 -7.05 1.05
CA SER A 40 -8.17 -7.13 1.37
C SER A 40 -8.83 -5.75 1.30
N TYR A 41 -8.26 -4.74 1.98
CA TYR A 41 -8.79 -3.37 1.95
C TYR A 41 -8.74 -2.74 0.56
N ALA A 42 -7.68 -3.00 -0.22
CA ALA A 42 -7.61 -2.54 -1.61
C ALA A 42 -8.75 -3.13 -2.45
N SER A 43 -9.10 -4.39 -2.22
CA SER A 43 -10.23 -5.05 -2.87
C SER A 43 -11.57 -4.48 -2.43
N TYR A 44 -11.73 -4.12 -1.14
CA TYR A 44 -12.97 -3.52 -0.62
C TYR A 44 -13.27 -2.16 -1.25
N VAL A 45 -12.24 -1.35 -1.46
CA VAL A 45 -12.37 -0.04 -2.12
C VAL A 45 -12.57 -0.19 -3.63
N GLY A 46 -11.87 -1.13 -4.27
CA GLY A 46 -11.95 -1.34 -5.72
C GLY A 46 -13.25 -1.98 -6.21
N HIS A 47 -13.92 -2.79 -5.37
CA HIS A 47 -15.16 -3.48 -5.74
C HIS A 47 -16.38 -2.80 -5.12
N TYR A 48 -17.10 -2.02 -5.93
CA TYR A 48 -18.33 -1.34 -5.54
C TYR A 48 -19.36 -2.20 -4.76
N PRO A 49 -19.69 -3.46 -5.14
CA PRO A 49 -20.69 -4.23 -4.39
C PRO A 49 -20.26 -4.56 -2.96
N ILE A 50 -18.96 -4.78 -2.75
CA ILE A 50 -18.40 -5.05 -1.41
C ILE A 50 -18.42 -3.76 -0.58
N LEU A 51 -18.00 -2.64 -1.17
CA LEU A 51 -18.06 -1.34 -0.50
C LEU A 51 -19.48 -0.99 -0.06
N ALA A 52 -20.46 -1.20 -0.94
CA ALA A 52 -21.88 -0.95 -0.64
C ALA A 52 -22.40 -1.87 0.48
N TYR A 53 -21.96 -3.13 0.51
CA TYR A 53 -22.31 -4.06 1.59
C TYR A 53 -21.83 -3.56 2.95
N PHE A 54 -20.58 -3.08 3.04
CA PHE A 54 -20.04 -2.51 4.28
C PHE A 54 -20.76 -1.20 4.69
N ALA A 55 -21.03 -0.32 3.73
CA ALA A 55 -21.77 0.92 4.00
C ALA A 55 -23.18 0.66 4.56
N ILE A 56 -23.87 -0.38 4.06
CA ILE A 56 -25.17 -0.79 4.60
C ILE A 56 -25.03 -1.39 6.00
N ALA A 57 -24.01 -2.22 6.24
CA ALA A 57 -23.79 -2.87 7.53
C ALA A 57 -23.45 -1.87 8.63
N GLU A 58 -22.66 -0.82 8.32
CA GLU A 58 -22.25 0.22 9.26
C GLU A 58 -23.24 1.39 9.31
N ASN A 59 -24.24 1.40 8.42
CA ASN A 59 -25.23 2.48 8.28
C ASN A 59 -24.58 3.86 8.05
N GLU A 60 -23.52 3.89 7.25
CA GLU A 60 -22.78 5.09 6.89
C GLU A 60 -22.87 5.36 5.38
N SER A 61 -22.60 6.60 4.98
CA SER A 61 -22.56 6.93 3.55
C SER A 61 -21.43 6.18 2.85
N ILE A 62 -21.67 5.70 1.62
CA ILE A 62 -20.66 4.99 0.81
C ILE A 62 -19.36 5.82 0.66
N GLY A 63 -19.48 7.15 0.54
CA GLY A 63 -18.32 8.05 0.46
C GLY A 63 -17.51 8.12 1.75
N ARG A 64 -18.17 8.02 2.92
CA ARG A 64 -17.47 7.96 4.21
C ARG A 64 -16.73 6.64 4.37
N GLU A 65 -17.36 5.51 4.03
CA GLU A 65 -16.68 4.21 4.12
C GLU A 65 -15.53 4.08 3.14
N HIS A 66 -15.67 4.64 1.94
CA HIS A 66 -14.58 4.74 0.98
C HIS A 66 -13.40 5.57 1.56
N TYR A 67 -13.69 6.71 2.18
CA TYR A 67 -12.67 7.53 2.84
C TYR A 67 -12.03 6.80 4.04
N ASN A 68 -12.83 6.10 4.85
CA ASN A 68 -12.37 5.34 5.99
C ASN A 68 -11.37 4.24 5.58
N PHE A 69 -11.73 3.43 4.58
CA PHE A 69 -10.85 2.40 4.03
C PHE A 69 -9.61 2.98 3.34
N MET A 70 -9.71 4.13 2.66
CA MET A 70 -8.54 4.83 2.11
C MET A 70 -7.58 5.31 3.21
N GLN A 71 -8.07 5.83 4.34
CA GLN A 71 -7.21 6.21 5.45
C GLN A 71 -6.51 5.01 6.07
N VAL A 72 -7.23 3.90 6.23
CA VAL A 72 -6.65 2.62 6.70
C VAL A 72 -5.54 2.16 5.77
N LEU A 73 -5.75 2.21 4.44
CA LEU A 73 -4.71 1.91 3.45
C LEU A 73 -3.51 2.87 3.54
N SER A 74 -3.76 4.17 3.74
CA SER A 74 -2.69 5.16 3.92
C SER A 74 -1.84 4.88 5.16
N ASN A 75 -2.45 4.41 6.25
CA ASN A 75 -1.75 4.02 7.47
C ASN A 75 -0.92 2.74 7.31
N PHE A 76 -1.23 1.88 6.32
CA PHE A 76 -0.38 0.74 5.98
C PHE A 76 0.81 1.12 5.10
N LEU A 77 0.68 2.18 4.30
CA LEU A 77 1.76 2.67 3.44
C LEU A 77 2.86 3.40 4.24
N SER A 78 2.51 3.99 5.40
CA SER A 78 3.44 4.71 6.29
C SER A 78 4.42 3.83 7.08
N PHE A 79 4.39 2.51 6.88
CA PHE A 79 5.24 1.56 7.60
C PHE A 79 6.38 0.98 6.73
N SER A 80 6.53 1.46 5.49
CA SER A 80 7.58 0.97 4.59
C SER A 80 8.77 1.93 4.53
N LEU A 81 9.99 1.39 4.49
CA LEU A 81 11.27 2.13 4.43
C LEU A 81 11.41 3.13 3.25
N LEU A 82 10.38 3.29 2.43
CA LEU A 82 10.28 4.28 1.35
C LEU A 82 9.86 5.68 1.82
N ASP A 83 9.36 5.83 3.05
CA ASP A 83 8.81 7.11 3.54
C ASP A 83 9.85 8.19 3.85
N ILE A 84 11.12 7.82 4.07
CA ILE A 84 12.20 8.79 4.31
C ILE A 84 12.46 9.65 3.07
N LEU A 85 12.17 9.13 1.87
CA LEU A 85 12.38 9.85 0.60
C LEU A 85 11.09 10.38 -0.02
N PHE A 86 9.94 9.75 0.20
CA PHE A 86 8.70 10.12 -0.48
C PHE A 86 7.92 11.25 0.23
N ILE A 87 7.92 11.28 1.57
CA ILE A 87 7.24 12.30 2.37
C ILE A 87 7.78 13.73 2.10
N PRO A 88 9.10 13.99 2.06
CA PRO A 88 9.60 15.34 1.77
C PRO A 88 9.28 15.77 0.34
N VAL A 89 9.32 14.89 -0.65
CA VAL A 89 9.03 15.22 -2.05
C VAL A 89 7.54 15.54 -2.25
N PHE A 90 6.65 14.77 -1.62
CA PHE A 90 5.21 15.04 -1.65
C PHE A 90 4.86 16.35 -0.92
N TRP A 91 5.48 16.61 0.24
CA TRP A 91 5.30 17.87 0.98
C TRP A 91 5.84 19.09 0.22
N ILE A 92 7.02 19.00 -0.39
CA ILE A 92 7.59 20.10 -1.20
C ILE A 92 6.72 20.37 -2.43
N PHE A 93 6.23 19.32 -3.11
CA PHE A 93 5.34 19.49 -4.26
C PHE A 93 4.00 20.11 -3.86
N SER A 94 3.40 19.69 -2.74
CA SER A 94 2.17 20.29 -2.21
C SER A 94 2.35 21.75 -1.78
N LEU A 95 3.51 22.11 -1.22
CA LEU A 95 3.83 23.50 -0.85
C LEU A 95 4.08 24.36 -2.10
N TYR A 96 4.67 23.80 -3.15
CA TYR A 96 4.89 24.49 -4.42
C TYR A 96 3.55 24.81 -5.09
N LEU A 97 2.66 23.83 -5.18
CA LEU A 97 1.33 24.02 -5.76
C LEU A 97 0.48 25.03 -4.97
N TYR A 98 0.60 25.02 -3.63
CA TYR A 98 -0.11 25.96 -2.77
C TYR A 98 0.37 27.41 -2.93
N ASN A 99 1.65 27.63 -3.18
CA ASN A 99 2.19 28.98 -3.40
C ASN A 99 1.92 29.50 -4.83
N ASP A 100 1.87 28.61 -5.83
CA ASP A 100 1.57 28.98 -7.23
C ASP A 100 0.09 29.38 -7.43
N LEU A 101 -0.83 28.75 -6.69
CA LEU A 101 -2.26 29.12 -6.66
C LEU A 101 -2.56 30.42 -5.88
N ARG A 102 -1.56 31.04 -5.25
CA ARG A 102 -1.72 32.23 -4.39
C ARG A 102 -1.16 33.52 -5.02
N LEU A 103 -0.72 33.45 -6.28
CA LEU A 103 -0.42 34.59 -7.16
C LEU A 103 -1.52 34.74 -8.22
#